data_AF-A0A1H7N778-F1
#
_entry.id   AF-A0A1H7N778-F1
#
_cell.length_a   1.000
_cell.length_b   1.000
_cell.length_c   1.000
_cell.angle_alpha   90.00
_cell.angle_beta   90.00
_cell.angle_gamma   90.00
#
_symmetry.space_group_name_H-M   'P 1'
#
loop_
_entity.id
_entity.type
_entity.pdbx_description
1 polymer ?
#
loop_
_entity_poly.entity_id
_entity_poly.type
_entity_poly.pdbx_seq_one_letter_code
_entity_poly.pdbx_strand_id
1 'polypeptide(L)'
;MMLFLSNFKSTVLLWFLVLATCGNQTEKIASTTPPPSEPQIEKATKEIIVAANRTNAYLPLLKGKKIGIVANQTSVIFNNEGHTHLVDSLLSLNVNIKKVFAPEHGFRGQADAGEHVKNSTDTKTGLPLISLYGKNRKPSQEQLEDLDVVLFDIQDVGVRFYTFIATMQLVMEACAEKGIAVMVLDRPNPNGHYVDGPTMEAAHTSFLGMTKIPLVYGMTIGEYATMINEEGWLENSTKVDLTVIPLENWTHTSFYSLPIRPSPNLPNDISITLYPSLGLFEGTNVNAGRGTEFQFQRYGASFLDSMAYNFTYTPEPNFGSKHPKEEGKLCYGKDLGKTQRMNEVTMDYIIDAYTHTTDKSKFFLTSGFTKHAGTEKLQKQIEAGNSDAEIKASWQPDLDRFKKIRAKYLLY
;
A
#
# COMPACT_ATOMS: atom_id res chain seq x y z
N MET A 1 46.22 -83.90 -23.09
CA MET A 1 47.40 -83.17 -23.62
C MET A 1 47.05 -81.69 -23.63
N MET A 2 47.85 -80.90 -22.92
CA MET A 2 47.99 -79.43 -22.95
C MET A 2 46.80 -78.49 -22.63
N LEU A 3 47.12 -77.57 -21.70
CA LEU A 3 46.45 -76.32 -21.36
C LEU A 3 46.36 -75.36 -22.56
N PHE A 4 45.43 -74.39 -22.51
CA PHE A 4 45.76 -72.95 -22.50
C PHE A 4 44.53 -72.07 -22.19
N LEU A 5 44.74 -71.07 -21.33
CA LEU A 5 43.80 -70.02 -20.91
C LEU A 5 43.60 -68.95 -22.00
N SER A 6 42.40 -68.39 -22.15
CA SER A 6 42.20 -66.97 -22.52
C SER A 6 40.76 -66.48 -22.29
N ASN A 7 40.64 -65.44 -21.46
CA ASN A 7 39.65 -64.36 -21.45
C ASN A 7 38.21 -64.66 -21.93
N PHE A 8 37.33 -65.03 -20.99
CA PHE A 8 35.90 -64.83 -21.15
C PHE A 8 35.44 -63.59 -20.39
N LYS A 9 35.01 -62.58 -21.15
CA LYS A 9 34.28 -61.41 -20.65
C LYS A 9 33.01 -61.90 -19.96
N SER A 10 32.92 -61.74 -18.64
CA SER A 10 31.70 -62.06 -17.90
C SER A 10 30.69 -60.92 -18.03
N THR A 11 29.95 -60.91 -19.14
CA THR A 11 28.74 -60.09 -19.33
C THR A 11 27.55 -60.60 -18.49
N VAL A 12 27.70 -61.72 -17.79
CA VAL A 12 26.66 -62.35 -16.97
C VAL A 12 26.63 -61.78 -15.55
N LEU A 13 27.76 -61.31 -14.99
CA LEU A 13 27.80 -60.71 -13.65
C LEU A 13 27.22 -59.27 -13.61
N LEU A 14 27.15 -58.59 -14.77
CA LEU A 14 26.59 -57.24 -14.88
C LEU A 14 25.05 -57.23 -14.96
N TRP A 15 24.43 -58.33 -15.39
CA TRP A 15 22.97 -58.47 -15.45
C TRP A 15 22.35 -58.91 -14.11
N PHE A 16 23.11 -59.59 -13.26
CA PHE A 16 22.65 -60.01 -11.93
C PHE A 16 22.59 -58.87 -10.90
N LEU A 17 23.32 -57.77 -11.11
CA LEU A 17 23.29 -56.57 -10.26
C LEU A 17 22.18 -55.57 -10.65
N VAL A 18 21.50 -55.78 -11.79
CA VAL A 18 20.40 -54.91 -12.25
C VAL A 18 19.01 -55.40 -11.79
N LEU A 19 18.91 -56.63 -11.29
CA LEU A 19 17.62 -57.26 -10.93
C LEU A 19 17.39 -57.44 -9.41
N ALA A 20 18.25 -56.89 -8.55
CA ALA A 20 18.15 -57.05 -7.09
C ALA A 20 18.04 -55.72 -6.31
N THR A 21 17.48 -54.69 -6.92
CA THR A 21 17.06 -53.44 -6.23
C THR A 21 15.55 -53.25 -6.33
N CYS A 22 14.78 -54.30 -6.06
CA CYS A 22 13.40 -54.16 -5.60
C CYS A 22 13.40 -53.84 -4.10
N GLY A 23 13.83 -52.63 -3.75
CA GLY A 23 13.61 -52.05 -2.44
C GLY A 23 12.35 -51.18 -2.49
N ASN A 24 11.34 -51.55 -1.68
CA ASN A 24 10.11 -50.83 -1.36
C ASN A 24 9.99 -49.42 -1.97
N GLN A 25 9.24 -49.32 -3.07
CA GLN A 25 8.54 -48.08 -3.37
C GLN A 25 7.39 -47.96 -2.37
N THR A 26 7.65 -47.28 -1.25
CA THR A 26 6.57 -46.57 -0.58
C THR A 26 6.05 -45.58 -1.62
N GLU A 27 4.81 -45.74 -2.07
CA GLU A 27 4.11 -44.68 -2.79
C GLU A 27 4.18 -43.44 -1.90
N LYS A 28 5.14 -42.56 -2.18
CA LYS A 28 4.96 -41.15 -1.92
C LYS A 28 3.81 -40.78 -2.84
N ILE A 29 2.60 -40.87 -2.30
CA ILE A 29 1.51 -40.01 -2.72
C ILE A 29 2.11 -38.61 -2.61
N ALA A 30 2.65 -38.12 -3.71
CA ALA A 30 2.85 -36.71 -3.89
C ALA A 30 1.43 -36.17 -3.73
N SER A 31 1.14 -35.57 -2.58
CA SER A 31 0.00 -34.68 -2.49
C SER A 31 0.31 -33.60 -3.50
N THR A 32 -0.21 -33.77 -4.72
CA THR A 32 -0.48 -32.69 -5.65
C THR A 32 -1.59 -31.89 -5.02
N THR A 33 -1.31 -31.30 -3.85
CA THR A 33 -1.97 -30.08 -3.45
C THR A 33 -1.54 -29.11 -4.53
N PRO A 34 -2.46 -28.58 -5.35
CA PRO A 34 -2.13 -27.44 -6.18
C PRO A 34 -1.43 -26.42 -5.28
N PRO A 35 -0.46 -25.64 -5.79
CA PRO A 35 -0.09 -24.42 -5.07
C PRO A 35 -1.39 -23.71 -4.70
N PRO A 36 -1.52 -23.15 -3.47
CA PRO A 36 -2.76 -22.48 -3.06
C PRO A 36 -3.18 -21.59 -4.20
N SER A 37 -4.34 -21.88 -4.80
CA SER A 37 -4.85 -21.07 -5.90
C SER A 37 -4.82 -19.63 -5.41
N GLU A 38 -4.18 -18.74 -6.16
CA GLU A 38 -4.14 -17.32 -5.82
C GLU A 38 -5.56 -16.89 -5.44
N PRO A 39 -5.75 -16.16 -4.32
CA PRO A 39 -7.08 -15.84 -3.84
C PRO A 39 -7.86 -15.14 -4.96
N GLN A 40 -8.86 -15.83 -5.51
CA GLN A 40 -9.72 -15.21 -6.52
C GLN A 40 -10.53 -14.15 -5.79
N ILE A 41 -10.45 -12.94 -6.31
CA ILE A 41 -11.23 -11.83 -5.79
C ILE A 41 -12.70 -12.12 -6.05
N GLU A 42 -13.49 -12.03 -4.99
CA GLU A 42 -14.93 -12.23 -5.07
C GLU A 42 -15.66 -10.89 -4.94
N LYS A 43 -16.73 -10.75 -5.72
CA LYS A 43 -17.71 -9.71 -5.45
C LYS A 43 -18.35 -10.04 -4.11
N ALA A 44 -18.35 -9.10 -3.18
CA ALA A 44 -18.94 -9.32 -1.86
C ALA A 44 -20.41 -9.76 -2.00
N THR A 45 -20.75 -10.86 -1.32
CA THR A 45 -22.10 -11.46 -1.35
C THR A 45 -23.12 -10.67 -0.54
N LYS A 46 -22.62 -9.84 0.38
CA LYS A 46 -23.36 -8.88 1.19
C LYS A 46 -22.68 -7.51 1.08
N GLU A 47 -23.44 -6.46 1.35
CA GLU A 47 -22.89 -5.11 1.41
C GLU A 47 -21.81 -5.01 2.48
N ILE A 48 -20.64 -4.50 2.09
CA ILE A 48 -19.53 -4.23 3.00
C ILE A 48 -19.90 -3.02 3.86
N ILE A 49 -19.85 -3.18 5.18
CA ILE A 49 -20.15 -2.10 6.13
C ILE A 49 -18.83 -1.62 6.72
N VAL A 50 -18.45 -0.39 6.39
CA VAL A 50 -17.26 0.26 6.96
C VAL A 50 -17.46 0.53 8.46
N ALA A 51 -16.38 0.58 9.23
CA ALA A 51 -16.46 0.76 10.67
C ALA A 51 -17.18 2.05 11.09
N ALA A 52 -17.03 3.13 10.32
CA ALA A 52 -17.74 4.39 10.53
C ALA A 52 -19.28 4.23 10.50
N ASN A 53 -19.82 3.28 9.74
CA ASN A 53 -21.25 2.98 9.72
C ASN A 53 -21.72 2.18 10.94
N ARG A 54 -20.81 1.59 11.72
CA ARG A 54 -21.12 0.75 12.89
C ARG A 54 -21.23 1.58 14.17
N THR A 55 -22.05 2.63 14.15
CA THR A 55 -22.20 3.60 15.25
C THR A 55 -22.51 2.94 16.61
N ASN A 56 -23.34 1.90 16.63
CA ASN A 56 -23.65 1.14 17.85
C ASN A 56 -22.42 0.48 18.50
N ALA A 57 -21.38 0.15 17.71
CA ALA A 57 -20.17 -0.49 18.21
C ALA A 57 -19.24 0.48 18.95
N TYR A 58 -19.26 1.77 18.60
CA TYR A 58 -18.28 2.73 19.13
C TYR A 58 -18.88 3.94 19.86
N LEU A 59 -20.11 4.37 19.58
CA LEU A 59 -20.72 5.51 20.29
C LEU A 59 -20.76 5.32 21.82
N PRO A 60 -21.09 4.13 22.36
CA PRO A 60 -21.04 3.92 23.81
C PRO A 60 -19.65 4.16 24.40
N LEU A 61 -18.60 3.82 23.65
CA LEU A 61 -17.20 3.98 24.05
C LEU A 61 -16.75 5.45 24.04
N LEU A 62 -17.40 6.31 23.26
CA LEU A 62 -17.10 7.75 23.16
C LEU A 62 -17.86 8.60 24.18
N LYS A 63 -18.85 8.04 24.88
CA LYS A 63 -19.73 8.80 25.79
C LYS A 63 -18.93 9.46 26.92
N GLY A 64 -19.08 10.77 27.06
CA GLY A 64 -18.42 11.56 28.11
C GLY A 64 -16.94 11.85 27.88
N LYS A 65 -16.34 11.34 26.78
CA LYS A 65 -14.94 11.58 26.41
C LYS A 65 -14.80 12.82 25.54
N LYS A 66 -13.65 13.48 25.63
CA LYS A 66 -13.21 14.57 24.77
C LYS A 66 -12.44 13.99 23.59
N ILE A 67 -12.94 14.19 22.38
CA ILE A 67 -12.47 13.45 21.19
C ILE A 67 -11.67 14.37 20.26
N GLY A 68 -10.48 13.93 19.87
CA GLY A 68 -9.79 14.39 18.67
C GLY A 68 -10.08 13.45 17.52
N ILE A 69 -10.19 13.96 16.28
CA ILE A 69 -10.45 13.11 15.11
C ILE A 69 -9.39 13.36 14.05
N VAL A 70 -8.69 12.30 13.61
CA VAL A 70 -7.87 12.33 12.41
C VAL A 70 -8.74 11.95 11.23
N ALA A 71 -8.99 12.90 10.33
CA ALA A 71 -9.95 12.75 9.24
C ALA A 71 -9.56 13.57 7.99
N ASN A 72 -10.04 13.12 6.84
CA ASN A 72 -9.99 13.83 5.57
C ASN A 72 -11.34 13.68 4.83
N GLN A 73 -11.40 14.03 3.55
CA GLN A 73 -12.64 13.98 2.77
C GLN A 73 -13.24 12.57 2.62
N THR A 74 -12.47 11.51 2.88
CA THR A 74 -12.93 10.12 2.82
C THR A 74 -13.58 9.65 4.13
N SER A 75 -13.45 10.43 5.20
CA SER A 75 -13.96 10.13 6.54
C SER A 75 -15.46 10.36 6.62
N VAL A 76 -16.22 9.43 6.05
CA VAL A 76 -17.68 9.56 5.90
C VAL A 76 -18.43 8.35 6.45
N ILE A 77 -19.68 8.60 6.86
CA ILE A 77 -20.71 7.60 7.16
C ILE A 77 -21.67 7.57 5.98
N PHE A 78 -21.80 6.41 5.34
CA PHE A 78 -22.71 6.22 4.20
C PHE A 78 -24.16 6.15 4.66
N ASN A 79 -25.06 6.68 3.85
CA ASN A 79 -26.50 6.67 4.10
C ASN A 79 -27.28 6.65 2.78
N ASN A 80 -28.60 6.59 2.84
CA ASN A 80 -29.45 6.47 1.65
C ASN A 80 -29.37 7.68 0.69
N GLU A 81 -28.87 8.83 1.16
CA GLU A 81 -28.70 10.06 0.38
C GLU A 81 -27.25 10.23 -0.13
N GLY A 82 -26.40 9.22 0.07
CA GLY A 82 -24.99 9.24 -0.27
C GLY A 82 -24.14 9.07 0.99
N HIS A 83 -23.68 10.17 1.57
CA HIS A 83 -22.86 10.14 2.76
C HIS A 83 -22.85 11.47 3.53
N THR A 84 -22.56 11.39 4.82
CA THR A 84 -22.29 12.54 5.68
C THR A 84 -20.89 12.40 6.25
N HIS A 85 -20.13 13.50 6.32
CA HIS A 85 -18.81 13.48 6.93
C HIS A 85 -18.90 13.00 8.40
N LEU A 86 -17.93 12.19 8.85
CA LEU A 86 -17.90 11.58 10.17
C LEU A 86 -18.05 12.63 11.28
N VAL A 87 -17.23 13.67 11.25
CA VAL A 87 -17.30 14.79 12.21
C VAL A 87 -18.70 15.40 12.30
N ASP A 88 -19.36 15.67 11.17
CA ASP A 88 -20.70 16.25 11.18
C ASP A 88 -21.73 15.30 11.80
N SER A 89 -21.60 14.01 11.51
CA SER A 89 -22.46 12.96 12.04
C SER A 89 -22.26 12.76 13.54
N LEU A 90 -21.02 12.80 14.02
CA LEU A 90 -20.73 12.64 15.44
C LEU A 90 -21.17 13.86 16.26
N LEU A 91 -21.05 15.08 15.71
CA LEU A 91 -21.59 16.28 16.34
C LEU A 91 -23.11 16.23 16.47
N SER A 92 -23.83 15.79 15.42
CA SER A 92 -25.30 15.67 15.48
C SER A 92 -25.76 14.62 16.48
N LEU A 93 -24.88 13.66 16.81
CA LEU A 93 -25.08 12.64 17.85
C LEU A 93 -24.56 13.07 19.23
N ASN A 94 -24.24 14.36 19.42
CA ASN A 94 -23.76 14.96 20.68
C ASN A 94 -22.43 14.38 21.19
N VAL A 95 -21.56 13.91 20.29
CA VAL A 95 -20.19 13.55 20.65
C VAL A 95 -19.37 14.82 20.89
N ASN A 96 -18.62 14.85 21.99
CA ASN A 96 -17.83 16.01 22.40
C ASN A 96 -16.48 16.06 21.66
N ILE A 97 -16.53 16.49 20.40
CA ILE A 97 -15.35 16.68 19.54
C ILE A 97 -14.68 18.01 19.91
N LYS A 98 -13.38 17.98 20.18
CA LYS A 98 -12.60 19.18 20.54
C LYS A 98 -11.83 19.77 19.39
N LYS A 99 -11.32 18.92 18.49
CA LYS A 99 -10.47 19.34 17.37
C LYS A 99 -10.36 18.22 16.34
N VAL A 100 -10.00 18.61 15.12
CA VAL A 100 -9.76 17.69 14.01
C VAL A 100 -8.32 17.84 13.54
N PHE A 101 -7.67 16.72 13.28
CA PHE A 101 -6.36 16.62 12.68
C PHE A 101 -6.53 16.21 11.21
N ALA A 102 -6.08 17.05 10.28
CA ALA A 102 -6.17 16.80 8.85
C ALA A 102 -4.78 16.48 8.29
N PRO A 103 -4.57 15.31 7.67
CA PRO A 103 -3.32 15.01 6.96
C PRO A 103 -3.22 15.77 5.64
N GLU A 104 -2.40 15.28 4.72
CA GLU A 104 -2.31 15.76 3.34
C GLU A 104 -3.69 15.79 2.64
N HIS A 105 -3.83 16.67 1.64
CA HIS A 105 -5.03 16.85 0.80
C HIS A 105 -6.27 17.43 1.51
N GLY A 106 -6.15 17.76 2.79
CA GLY A 106 -7.14 18.56 3.53
C GLY A 106 -8.32 17.77 4.09
N PHE A 107 -9.19 18.50 4.79
CA PHE A 107 -10.28 17.93 5.58
C PHE A 107 -11.57 17.70 4.78
N ARG A 108 -11.98 18.70 3.99
CA ARG A 108 -13.25 18.68 3.23
C ARG A 108 -13.06 18.49 1.71
N GLY A 109 -11.86 18.11 1.28
CA GLY A 109 -11.55 17.87 -0.15
C GLY A 109 -11.46 19.13 -1.02
N GLN A 110 -11.40 20.32 -0.39
CA GLN A 110 -11.28 21.61 -1.06
C GLN A 110 -9.83 22.16 -1.08
N ALA A 111 -8.88 21.46 -0.45
CA ALA A 111 -7.48 21.86 -0.43
C ALA A 111 -6.71 21.11 -1.52
N ASP A 112 -5.82 21.81 -2.22
CA ASP A 112 -5.10 21.28 -3.37
C ASP A 112 -4.07 20.19 -3.00
N ALA A 113 -3.71 19.35 -3.98
CA ALA A 113 -2.57 18.45 -3.86
C ALA A 113 -1.27 19.24 -3.65
N GLY A 114 -0.66 19.10 -2.46
CA GLY A 114 0.60 19.75 -2.11
C GLY A 114 0.45 21.14 -1.51
N GLU A 115 -0.76 21.70 -1.40
CA GLU A 115 -0.96 22.93 -0.63
C GLU A 115 -0.87 22.65 0.86
N HIS A 116 -0.11 23.49 1.55
CA HIS A 116 -0.03 23.45 3.00
C HIS A 116 -1.40 23.80 3.58
N VAL A 117 -2.14 22.78 4.03
CA VAL A 117 -3.25 22.98 4.95
C VAL A 117 -2.64 23.67 6.16
N LYS A 118 -2.99 24.94 6.40
CA LYS A 118 -2.59 25.64 7.62
C LYS A 118 -3.60 25.33 8.71
N ASN A 119 -3.16 25.42 9.97
CA ASN A 119 -4.09 25.40 11.10
C ASN A 119 -5.16 26.45 10.85
N SER A 120 -6.42 26.03 10.97
CA SER A 120 -7.57 26.85 10.62
C SER A 120 -8.77 26.42 11.47
N THR A 121 -9.95 26.94 11.12
CA THR A 121 -11.21 26.58 11.76
C THR A 121 -12.13 26.02 10.68
N ASP A 122 -12.78 24.89 10.95
CA ASP A 122 -13.79 24.34 10.04
C ASP A 122 -14.98 25.30 10.00
N THR A 123 -15.24 25.92 8.85
CA THR A 123 -16.27 26.96 8.73
C THR A 123 -17.68 26.43 9.00
N LYS A 124 -17.90 25.12 8.85
CA LYS A 124 -19.18 24.46 9.10
C LYS A 124 -19.41 24.18 10.59
N THR A 125 -18.41 23.65 11.29
CA THR A 125 -18.58 23.18 12.68
C THR A 125 -17.98 24.11 13.73
N GLY A 126 -17.13 25.06 13.33
CA GLY A 126 -16.37 25.92 14.25
C GLY A 126 -15.23 25.20 14.97
N LEU A 127 -14.97 23.92 14.67
CA LEU A 127 -13.90 23.15 15.30
C LEU A 127 -12.52 23.60 14.82
N PRO A 128 -11.51 23.62 15.71
CA PRO A 128 -10.12 23.76 15.30
C PRO A 128 -9.70 22.64 14.34
N LEU A 129 -9.09 23.02 13.22
CA LEU A 129 -8.44 22.15 12.25
C LEU A 129 -6.93 22.27 12.38
N ILE A 130 -6.27 21.18 12.72
CA ILE A 130 -4.82 21.08 12.91
C ILE A 130 -4.24 20.29 11.75
N SER A 131 -3.27 20.86 11.05
CA SER A 131 -2.63 20.20 9.91
C SER A 131 -1.52 19.25 10.34
N LEU A 132 -1.60 17.99 9.92
CA LEU A 132 -0.56 16.98 10.12
C LEU A 132 0.34 16.84 8.90
N TYR A 133 0.93 17.97 8.45
CA TYR A 133 1.79 18.01 7.27
C TYR A 133 3.11 18.76 7.52
N GLY A 134 4.09 18.54 6.62
CA GLY A 134 5.41 19.16 6.69
C GLY A 134 6.13 18.85 8.01
N LYS A 135 6.48 19.90 8.77
CA LYS A 135 7.15 19.75 10.07
C LYS A 135 6.21 19.31 11.20
N ASN A 136 4.89 19.35 10.99
CA ASN A 136 3.87 19.04 12.01
C ASN A 136 3.18 17.69 11.77
N ARG A 137 3.85 16.72 11.12
CA ARG A 137 3.26 15.40 10.79
C ARG A 137 2.89 14.56 12.02
N LYS A 138 3.63 14.72 13.13
CA LYS A 138 3.33 14.14 14.44
C LYS A 138 2.58 15.19 15.26
N PRO A 139 1.38 14.90 15.81
CA PRO A 139 0.71 15.83 16.71
C PRO A 139 1.64 16.21 17.87
N SER A 140 1.72 17.51 18.19
CA SER A 140 2.47 17.93 19.38
C SER A 140 1.72 17.56 20.66
N GLN A 141 2.45 17.47 21.76
CA GLN A 141 1.85 17.21 23.07
C GLN A 141 0.80 18.28 23.43
N GLU A 142 1.07 19.55 23.12
CA GLU A 142 0.10 20.66 23.28
C GLU A 142 -1.16 20.44 22.43
N GLN A 143 -1.01 20.02 21.17
CA GLN A 143 -2.14 19.76 20.29
C GLN A 143 -3.03 18.62 20.81
N LEU A 144 -2.46 17.68 21.57
CA LEU A 144 -3.19 16.59 22.20
C LEU A 144 -3.81 16.93 23.57
N GLU A 145 -3.61 18.15 24.09
CA GLU A 145 -4.23 18.55 25.35
C GLU A 145 -5.77 18.54 25.28
N ASP A 146 -6.38 18.26 26.42
CA ASP A 146 -7.83 18.19 26.59
C ASP A 146 -8.52 17.08 25.78
N LEU A 147 -7.78 16.03 25.37
CA LEU A 147 -8.30 14.86 24.69
C LEU A 147 -8.19 13.61 25.58
N ASP A 148 -9.24 12.78 25.56
CA ASP A 148 -9.24 11.46 26.19
C ASP A 148 -9.01 10.34 25.16
N VAL A 149 -9.48 10.55 23.92
CA VAL A 149 -9.37 9.60 22.80
C VAL A 149 -9.08 10.37 21.51
N VAL A 150 -8.21 9.80 20.66
CA VAL A 150 -8.09 10.18 19.26
C VAL A 150 -8.72 9.10 18.37
N LEU A 151 -9.75 9.48 17.62
CA LEU A 151 -10.38 8.65 16.61
C LEU A 151 -9.66 8.80 15.28
N PHE A 152 -9.27 7.71 14.62
CA PHE A 152 -8.64 7.71 13.31
C PHE A 152 -9.58 7.07 12.30
N ASP A 153 -9.96 7.81 11.26
CA ASP A 153 -10.85 7.32 10.18
C ASP A 153 -10.41 7.89 8.84
N ILE A 154 -9.60 7.17 8.06
CA ILE A 154 -9.17 7.61 6.73
C ILE A 154 -9.09 6.40 5.79
N GLN A 155 -9.58 6.55 4.55
CA GLN A 155 -9.47 5.52 3.52
C GLN A 155 -8.02 5.47 2.97
N ASP A 156 -7.34 4.34 3.20
CA ASP A 156 -6.05 4.01 2.60
C ASP A 156 -6.21 3.28 1.25
N VAL A 157 -5.11 2.99 0.55
CA VAL A 157 -5.10 2.24 -0.72
C VAL A 157 -4.18 1.01 -0.72
N GLY A 158 -3.59 0.64 0.42
CA GLY A 158 -2.82 -0.58 0.60
C GLY A 158 -1.39 -0.53 0.08
N VAL A 159 -0.81 0.66 -0.07
CA VAL A 159 0.53 0.85 -0.64
C VAL A 159 1.38 1.66 0.31
N ARG A 160 2.58 1.18 0.65
CA ARG A 160 3.44 1.74 1.71
C ARG A 160 3.74 3.24 1.55
N PHE A 161 3.98 3.70 0.33
CA PHE A 161 4.26 5.13 0.07
C PHE A 161 2.99 6.01 0.01
N TYR A 162 1.81 5.44 0.23
CA TYR A 162 0.59 6.19 0.53
C TYR A 162 0.57 6.51 2.03
N THR A 163 0.76 7.77 2.37
CA THR A 163 1.34 8.17 3.66
C THR A 163 0.38 8.16 4.86
N PHE A 164 -0.88 7.73 4.69
CA PHE A 164 -1.83 7.73 5.81
C PHE A 164 -1.48 6.68 6.88
N ILE A 165 -0.86 5.56 6.53
CA ILE A 165 -0.31 4.62 7.52
C ILE A 165 0.85 5.24 8.33
N ALA A 166 1.64 6.14 7.74
CA ALA A 166 2.69 6.88 8.43
C ALA A 166 2.10 7.96 9.35
N THR A 167 1.06 8.67 8.90
CA THR A 167 0.29 9.57 9.77
C THR A 167 -0.29 8.83 10.97
N MET A 168 -0.91 7.66 10.74
CA MET A 168 -1.47 6.85 11.82
C MET A 168 -0.41 6.44 12.85
N GLN A 169 0.75 5.96 12.39
CA GLN A 169 1.86 5.61 13.28
C GLN A 169 2.31 6.80 14.13
N LEU A 170 2.53 7.97 13.52
CA LEU A 170 2.93 9.18 14.26
C LEU A 170 1.87 9.64 15.28
N VAL A 171 0.59 9.51 14.94
CA VAL A 171 -0.52 9.78 15.87
C VAL A 171 -0.50 8.80 17.03
N MET A 172 -0.32 7.50 16.77
CA MET A 172 -0.22 6.47 17.80
C MET A 172 0.97 6.71 18.73
N GLU A 173 2.14 7.05 18.19
CA GLU A 173 3.33 7.41 18.97
C GLU A 173 3.07 8.61 19.88
N ALA A 174 2.52 9.70 19.34
CA ALA A 174 2.22 10.91 20.11
C ALA A 174 1.17 10.65 21.21
N CYS A 175 0.19 9.81 20.93
CA CYS A 175 -0.84 9.41 21.90
C CYS A 175 -0.28 8.49 22.99
N ALA A 176 0.58 7.53 22.63
CA ALA A 176 1.27 6.66 23.57
C ALA A 176 2.13 7.47 24.56
N GLU A 177 2.86 8.49 24.07
CA GLU A 177 3.65 9.41 24.90
C GLU A 177 2.80 10.18 25.93
N LYS A 178 1.57 10.54 25.56
CA LYS A 178 0.67 11.33 26.42
C LYS A 178 -0.27 10.47 27.29
N GLY A 179 -0.37 9.18 27.02
CA GLY A 179 -1.36 8.30 27.64
C GLY A 179 -2.80 8.53 27.14
N ILE A 180 -2.95 8.93 25.87
CA ILE A 180 -4.26 9.09 25.22
C ILE A 180 -4.58 7.83 24.43
N ALA A 181 -5.81 7.33 24.54
CA ALA A 181 -6.24 6.16 23.78
C ALA A 181 -6.46 6.50 22.30
N VAL A 182 -6.23 5.53 21.42
CA VAL A 182 -6.49 5.64 19.98
C VAL A 182 -7.57 4.66 19.59
N MET A 183 -8.57 5.13 18.84
CA MET A 183 -9.60 4.30 18.25
C MET A 183 -9.50 4.37 16.73
N VAL A 184 -9.32 3.24 16.06
CA VAL A 184 -9.30 3.16 14.59
C VAL A 184 -10.65 2.67 14.09
N LEU A 185 -11.29 3.47 13.25
CA LEU A 185 -12.44 3.03 12.46
C LEU A 185 -11.89 2.40 11.18
N ASP A 186 -11.89 1.07 11.12
CA ASP A 186 -11.27 0.37 10.03
C ASP A 186 -11.99 0.59 8.69
N ARG A 187 -11.22 0.53 7.59
CA ARG A 187 -11.70 0.71 6.22
C ARG A 187 -11.14 -0.38 5.30
N PRO A 188 -11.90 -0.82 4.28
CA PRO A 188 -11.42 -1.83 3.34
C PRO A 188 -10.10 -1.42 2.67
N ASN A 189 -9.17 -2.35 2.53
CA ASN A 189 -7.99 -2.13 1.71
C ASN A 189 -8.27 -2.57 0.25
N PRO A 190 -8.28 -1.68 -0.75
CA PRO A 190 -8.55 -2.04 -2.14
C PRO A 190 -7.42 -2.88 -2.80
N ASN A 191 -6.24 -2.93 -2.20
CA ASN A 191 -5.13 -3.83 -2.54
C ASN A 191 -4.88 -4.88 -1.44
N GLY A 192 -5.90 -5.18 -0.62
CA GLY A 192 -5.81 -6.10 0.52
C GLY A 192 -5.62 -7.59 0.16
N HIS A 193 -5.82 -7.95 -1.10
CA HIS A 193 -5.87 -9.34 -1.59
C HIS A 193 -4.50 -10.00 -1.79
N TYR A 194 -3.41 -9.23 -1.74
CA TYR A 194 -2.06 -9.75 -1.98
C TYR A 194 -1.00 -9.02 -1.15
N VAL A 195 0.21 -9.58 -1.10
CA VAL A 195 1.40 -9.00 -0.47
C VAL A 195 2.54 -9.13 -1.44
N ASP A 196 3.16 -8.01 -1.82
CA ASP A 196 4.21 -8.01 -2.81
C ASP A 196 5.07 -6.72 -2.81
N GLY A 197 6.13 -6.73 -3.59
CA GLY A 197 7.02 -5.61 -3.86
C GLY A 197 8.19 -5.47 -2.88
N PRO A 198 9.12 -4.56 -3.17
CA PRO A 198 10.36 -4.40 -2.40
C PRO A 198 10.05 -3.99 -0.95
N THR A 199 10.68 -4.67 0.00
CA THR A 199 10.50 -4.41 1.44
C THR A 199 11.38 -3.25 1.90
N MET A 200 10.85 -2.41 2.78
CA MET A 200 11.56 -1.26 3.33
C MET A 200 12.73 -1.69 4.22
N GLU A 201 13.92 -1.18 3.96
CA GLU A 201 15.11 -1.35 4.80
C GLU A 201 15.23 -0.21 5.82
N ALA A 202 15.77 -0.51 7.01
CA ALA A 202 15.93 0.49 8.08
C ALA A 202 16.70 1.75 7.64
N ALA A 203 17.70 1.59 6.77
CA ALA A 203 18.51 2.71 6.29
C ALA A 203 17.74 3.70 5.42
N HIS A 204 16.56 3.32 4.92
CA HIS A 204 15.78 4.09 3.95
C HIS A 204 14.39 4.47 4.45
N THR A 205 14.09 4.19 5.72
CA THR A 205 12.81 4.59 6.33
C THR A 205 12.63 6.10 6.23
N SER A 206 11.40 6.51 5.92
CA SER A 206 11.01 7.91 5.81
C SER A 206 9.49 8.02 6.00
N PHE A 207 8.93 9.20 5.78
CA PHE A 207 7.47 9.35 5.79
C PHE A 207 6.76 8.53 4.68
N LEU A 208 7.48 8.12 3.63
CA LEU A 208 6.97 7.19 2.59
C LEU A 208 7.02 5.71 3.01
N GLY A 209 7.44 5.43 4.24
CA GLY A 209 7.50 4.08 4.81
C GLY A 209 8.34 4.09 6.08
N MET A 210 7.67 4.03 7.23
CA MET A 210 8.30 4.11 8.56
C MET A 210 8.66 2.73 9.12
N THR A 211 8.08 1.67 8.57
CA THR A 211 8.25 0.28 9.04
C THR A 211 8.80 -0.60 7.94
N LYS A 212 9.42 -1.73 8.33
CA LYS A 212 10.07 -2.70 7.44
C LYS A 212 9.06 -3.63 6.76
N ILE A 213 8.04 -3.05 6.12
CA ILE A 213 6.97 -3.77 5.44
C ILE A 213 7.17 -3.80 3.92
N PRO A 214 6.60 -4.80 3.22
CA PRO A 214 6.53 -4.83 1.76
C PRO A 214 5.83 -3.59 1.18
N LEU A 215 6.01 -3.36 -0.12
CA LEU A 215 5.37 -2.23 -0.80
C LEU A 215 3.83 -2.34 -0.76
N VAL A 216 3.30 -3.52 -1.09
CA VAL A 216 1.90 -3.88 -0.87
C VAL A 216 1.86 -4.82 0.32
N TYR A 217 1.28 -4.35 1.41
CA TYR A 217 1.32 -5.05 2.70
C TYR A 217 0.04 -5.87 2.96
N GLY A 218 -1.01 -5.68 2.15
CA GLY A 218 -2.19 -6.54 2.14
C GLY A 218 -2.96 -6.61 3.47
N MET A 219 -2.94 -5.53 4.26
CA MET A 219 -3.67 -5.43 5.55
C MET A 219 -4.60 -4.22 5.51
N THR A 220 -5.69 -4.24 6.27
CA THR A 220 -6.45 -3.01 6.53
C THR A 220 -5.65 -2.06 7.43
N ILE A 221 -6.12 -0.83 7.57
CA ILE A 221 -5.45 0.16 8.42
C ILE A 221 -5.57 -0.23 9.91
N GLY A 222 -6.68 -0.85 10.32
CA GLY A 222 -6.87 -1.37 11.67
C GLY A 222 -5.96 -2.57 12.00
N GLU A 223 -5.81 -3.51 11.06
CA GLU A 223 -4.85 -4.62 11.20
C GLU A 223 -3.41 -4.10 11.27
N TYR A 224 -3.04 -3.14 10.42
CA TYR A 224 -1.72 -2.51 10.45
C TYR A 224 -1.47 -1.79 11.79
N ALA A 225 -2.46 -1.06 12.31
CA ALA A 225 -2.38 -0.40 13.63
C ALA A 225 -2.10 -1.40 14.74
N THR A 226 -2.86 -2.49 14.76
CA THR A 226 -2.68 -3.56 15.77
C THR A 226 -1.29 -4.18 15.66
N MET A 227 -0.84 -4.49 14.45
CA MET A 227 0.49 -5.07 14.23
C MET A 227 1.61 -4.16 14.73
N ILE A 228 1.61 -2.87 14.36
CA ILE A 228 2.71 -1.97 14.77
C ILE A 228 2.72 -1.70 16.28
N ASN A 229 1.54 -1.70 16.92
CA ASN A 229 1.41 -1.57 18.36
C ASN A 229 1.97 -2.81 19.08
N GLU A 230 1.58 -4.01 18.61
CA GLU A 230 1.91 -5.25 19.30
C GLU A 230 3.32 -5.77 19.02
N GLU A 231 3.87 -5.57 17.82
CA GLU A 231 5.25 -5.90 17.47
C GLU A 231 6.27 -4.88 18.03
N GLY A 232 5.81 -3.83 18.73
CA GLY A 232 6.67 -2.82 19.36
C GLY A 232 7.40 -1.93 18.35
N TRP A 233 6.76 -1.66 17.21
CA TRP A 233 7.32 -0.87 16.11
C TRP A 233 7.04 0.63 16.22
N LEU A 234 6.26 1.04 17.21
CA LEU A 234 6.18 2.45 17.61
C LEU A 234 7.49 2.92 18.23
N GLU A 235 7.75 4.21 18.15
CA GLU A 235 8.91 4.85 18.78
C GLU A 235 9.08 4.45 20.25
N ASN A 236 10.33 4.16 20.64
CA ASN A 236 10.72 3.66 21.97
C ASN A 236 10.00 2.36 22.40
N SER A 237 9.47 1.58 21.46
CA SER A 237 8.68 0.36 21.73
C SER A 237 7.50 0.61 22.69
N THR A 238 6.97 1.84 22.65
CA THR A 238 5.76 2.20 23.38
C THR A 238 4.54 1.50 22.79
N LYS A 239 3.47 1.42 23.58
CA LYS A 239 2.16 0.94 23.13
C LYS A 239 1.11 1.97 23.48
N VAL A 240 0.20 2.21 22.56
CA VAL A 240 -1.00 3.00 22.82
C VAL A 240 -2.13 2.07 23.26
N ASP A 241 -3.04 2.57 24.10
CA ASP A 241 -4.33 1.93 24.34
C ASP A 241 -5.14 1.99 23.04
N LEU A 242 -5.12 0.89 22.28
CA LEU A 242 -5.67 0.80 20.93
C LEU A 242 -6.99 0.05 20.94
N THR A 243 -8.02 0.66 20.35
CA THR A 243 -9.27 -0.02 19.99
C THR A 243 -9.47 0.02 18.49
N VAL A 244 -9.66 -1.13 17.84
CA VAL A 244 -10.03 -1.19 16.42
C VAL A 244 -11.50 -1.59 16.31
N ILE A 245 -12.28 -0.81 15.56
CA ILE A 245 -13.65 -1.16 15.20
C ILE A 245 -13.61 -1.85 13.84
N PRO A 246 -13.92 -3.15 13.73
CA PRO A 246 -13.75 -3.89 12.50
C PRO A 246 -14.89 -3.62 11.50
N LEU A 247 -14.64 -3.95 10.24
CA LEU A 247 -15.60 -4.01 9.15
C LEU A 247 -16.63 -5.12 9.38
N GLU A 248 -17.76 -5.07 8.66
CA GLU A 248 -18.61 -6.25 8.45
C GLU A 248 -18.67 -6.62 6.97
N ASN A 249 -18.80 -7.92 6.70
CA ASN A 249 -18.92 -8.50 5.36
C ASN A 249 -17.75 -8.23 4.41
N TRP A 250 -16.57 -7.91 4.95
CA TRP A 250 -15.32 -7.76 4.18
C TRP A 250 -14.35 -8.90 4.51
N THR A 251 -13.61 -9.34 3.49
CA THR A 251 -12.47 -10.25 3.60
C THR A 251 -11.36 -9.75 2.69
N HIS A 252 -10.14 -10.26 2.84
CA HIS A 252 -9.02 -9.88 1.97
C HIS A 252 -9.27 -10.13 0.48
N THR A 253 -10.19 -11.03 0.10
CA THR A 253 -10.53 -11.29 -1.31
C THR A 253 -11.68 -10.44 -1.82
N SER A 254 -12.35 -9.66 -0.97
CA SER A 254 -13.48 -8.83 -1.38
C SER A 254 -13.03 -7.68 -2.28
N PHE A 255 -13.63 -7.54 -3.47
CA PHE A 255 -13.48 -6.32 -4.26
C PHE A 255 -14.21 -5.15 -3.59
N TYR A 256 -13.53 -4.02 -3.47
CA TYR A 256 -14.09 -2.79 -2.94
C TYR A 256 -13.68 -1.61 -3.82
N SER A 257 -14.65 -1.04 -4.54
CA SER A 257 -14.48 0.18 -5.32
C SER A 257 -14.64 1.38 -4.40
N LEU A 258 -13.69 2.32 -4.42
CA LEU A 258 -13.71 3.45 -3.49
C LEU A 258 -14.80 4.46 -3.90
N PRO A 259 -15.79 4.74 -3.03
CA PRO A 259 -16.88 5.66 -3.37
C PRO A 259 -16.44 7.13 -3.41
N ILE A 260 -15.30 7.45 -2.78
CA ILE A 260 -14.71 8.79 -2.73
C ILE A 260 -13.25 8.67 -3.13
N ARG A 261 -12.79 9.59 -4.00
CA ARG A 261 -11.40 9.64 -4.44
C ARG A 261 -10.47 9.82 -3.23
N PRO A 262 -9.52 8.90 -2.98
CA PRO A 262 -8.68 8.97 -1.77
C PRO A 262 -7.63 10.07 -1.88
N SER A 263 -7.17 10.39 -3.09
CA SER A 263 -6.35 11.57 -3.40
C SER A 263 -6.69 12.12 -4.78
N PRO A 264 -6.37 13.39 -5.09
CA PRO A 264 -6.58 13.95 -6.42
C PRO A 264 -5.97 13.14 -7.58
N ASN A 265 -4.97 12.30 -7.33
CA ASN A 265 -4.26 11.56 -8.38
C ASN A 265 -4.61 10.07 -8.45
N LEU A 266 -5.53 9.58 -7.62
CA LEU A 266 -6.04 8.21 -7.70
C LEU A 266 -7.53 8.23 -8.10
N PRO A 267 -7.83 8.56 -9.37
CA PRO A 267 -9.18 8.86 -9.83
C PRO A 267 -10.19 7.72 -9.75
N ASN A 268 -9.74 6.47 -9.86
CA ASN A 268 -10.59 5.32 -10.10
C ASN A 268 -9.88 4.00 -9.76
N ASP A 269 -10.60 2.88 -9.85
CA ASP A 269 -10.08 1.55 -9.54
C ASP A 269 -8.87 1.13 -10.40
N ILE A 270 -8.81 1.59 -11.66
CA ILE A 270 -7.68 1.30 -12.56
C ILE A 270 -6.41 2.00 -12.04
N SER A 271 -6.52 3.26 -11.63
CA SER A 271 -5.39 3.98 -11.01
C SER A 271 -4.95 3.32 -9.71
N ILE A 272 -5.88 2.85 -8.88
CA ILE A 272 -5.60 2.22 -7.58
C ILE A 272 -4.88 0.87 -7.77
N THR A 273 -5.30 0.07 -8.75
CA THR A 273 -4.65 -1.23 -9.01
C THR A 273 -3.27 -1.09 -9.64
N LEU A 274 -3.03 -0.03 -10.43
CA LEU A 274 -1.74 0.23 -11.07
C LEU A 274 -0.77 0.99 -10.16
N TYR A 275 -1.28 1.70 -9.15
CA TYR A 275 -0.49 2.55 -8.27
C TYR A 275 0.71 1.86 -7.59
N PRO A 276 0.62 0.59 -7.12
CA PRO A 276 1.79 -0.10 -6.58
C PRO A 276 2.98 -0.16 -7.56
N SER A 277 2.71 -0.31 -8.86
CA SER A 277 3.76 -0.42 -9.89
C SER A 277 4.13 0.96 -10.45
N LEU A 278 3.14 1.77 -10.83
CA LEU A 278 3.38 3.08 -11.45
C LEU A 278 3.81 4.15 -10.44
N GLY A 279 3.51 3.99 -9.15
CA GLY A 279 3.97 4.90 -8.10
C GLY A 279 5.50 4.97 -7.98
N LEU A 280 6.22 3.93 -8.41
CA LEU A 280 7.68 3.93 -8.44
C LEU A 280 8.26 4.94 -9.44
N PHE A 281 7.52 5.33 -10.47
CA PHE A 281 7.92 6.40 -11.39
C PHE A 281 8.05 7.76 -10.71
N GLU A 282 7.47 7.95 -9.51
CA GLU A 282 7.70 9.16 -8.71
C GLU A 282 9.18 9.36 -8.38
N GLY A 283 9.94 8.27 -8.26
CA GLY A 283 11.39 8.26 -8.12
C GLY A 283 12.19 8.38 -9.43
N THR A 284 11.55 8.70 -10.55
CA THR A 284 12.20 8.82 -11.87
C THR A 284 11.87 10.17 -12.52
N ASN A 285 12.46 10.48 -13.66
CA ASN A 285 12.06 11.63 -14.48
C ASN A 285 10.88 11.35 -15.42
N VAL A 286 10.35 10.12 -15.45
CA VAL A 286 9.21 9.73 -16.29
C VAL A 286 7.89 10.22 -15.66
N ASN A 287 6.98 10.72 -16.48
CA ASN A 287 5.63 11.10 -16.05
C ASN A 287 4.75 9.85 -15.91
N ALA A 288 4.00 9.73 -14.81
CA ALA A 288 3.07 8.61 -14.54
C ALA A 288 1.59 8.99 -14.79
N GLY A 289 1.33 9.76 -15.84
CA GLY A 289 0.00 10.27 -16.21
C GLY A 289 -0.46 11.52 -15.47
N ARG A 290 0.31 12.07 -14.52
CA ARG A 290 -0.01 13.35 -13.86
C ARG A 290 -0.08 14.47 -14.88
N GLY A 291 -0.99 15.42 -14.67
CA GLY A 291 -1.31 16.46 -15.66
C GLY A 291 -2.20 15.97 -16.81
N THR A 292 -2.87 14.84 -16.63
CA THR A 292 -3.95 14.32 -17.49
C THR A 292 -5.10 13.84 -16.60
N GLU A 293 -6.21 13.38 -17.17
CA GLU A 293 -7.30 12.71 -16.41
C GLU A 293 -7.03 11.20 -16.15
N PHE A 294 -5.83 10.72 -16.49
CA PHE A 294 -5.44 9.32 -16.44
C PHE A 294 -4.19 9.12 -15.55
N GLN A 295 -4.15 9.83 -14.42
CA GLN A 295 -3.07 9.70 -13.44
C GLN A 295 -2.96 8.24 -12.97
N PHE A 296 -1.73 7.74 -12.91
CA PHE A 296 -1.37 6.34 -12.66
C PHE A 296 -2.15 5.33 -13.52
N GLN A 297 -2.45 5.71 -14.76
CA GLN A 297 -3.02 4.81 -15.78
C GLN A 297 -2.22 4.85 -17.08
N ARG A 298 -1.03 5.45 -17.05
CA ARG A 298 -0.08 5.55 -18.16
C ARG A 298 1.28 5.97 -17.64
N TYR A 299 2.29 5.80 -18.47
CA TYR A 299 3.60 6.40 -18.27
C TYR A 299 4.18 6.87 -19.60
N GLY A 300 5.06 7.86 -19.55
CA GLY A 300 5.78 8.35 -20.71
C GLY A 300 6.68 9.54 -20.39
N ALA A 301 7.57 9.84 -21.32
CA ALA A 301 8.40 11.03 -21.26
C ALA A 301 8.82 11.47 -22.67
N SER A 302 9.24 12.73 -22.82
CA SER A 302 9.74 13.24 -24.10
C SER A 302 11.09 12.63 -24.53
N PHE A 303 11.81 12.04 -23.56
CA PHE A 303 13.11 11.41 -23.75
C PHE A 303 13.06 9.87 -23.89
N LEU A 304 11.86 9.28 -24.01
CA LEU A 304 11.72 7.88 -24.41
C LEU A 304 11.78 7.77 -25.95
N ASP A 305 12.30 6.65 -26.46
CA ASP A 305 12.47 6.38 -27.89
C ASP A 305 11.12 6.41 -28.61
N SER A 306 10.92 7.39 -29.49
CA SER A 306 9.68 7.57 -30.23
C SER A 306 9.37 6.43 -31.21
N MET A 307 10.37 5.63 -31.60
CA MET A 307 10.16 4.47 -32.46
C MET A 307 9.67 3.24 -31.69
N ALA A 308 9.80 3.23 -30.36
CA ALA A 308 9.39 2.13 -29.50
C ALA A 308 7.90 2.22 -29.07
N TYR A 309 7.27 3.38 -29.21
CA TYR A 309 5.92 3.63 -28.69
C TYR A 309 4.97 4.23 -29.74
N ASN A 310 3.75 3.68 -29.80
CA ASN A 310 2.67 4.18 -30.64
C ASN A 310 1.68 5.09 -29.89
N PHE A 311 1.86 5.26 -28.58
CA PHE A 311 1.00 6.11 -27.75
C PHE A 311 1.77 7.34 -27.28
N THR A 312 1.10 8.49 -27.35
CA THR A 312 1.65 9.77 -26.92
C THR A 312 0.63 10.58 -26.14
N TYR A 313 1.11 11.44 -25.24
CA TYR A 313 0.29 12.41 -24.53
C TYR A 313 1.13 13.60 -24.08
N THR A 314 0.47 14.73 -23.78
CA THR A 314 1.13 15.93 -23.26
C THR A 314 0.55 16.24 -21.87
N PRO A 315 1.35 16.14 -20.80
CA PRO A 315 0.96 16.57 -19.46
C PRO A 315 0.74 18.09 -19.38
N GLU A 316 -0.36 18.52 -18.79
CA GLU A 316 -0.67 19.94 -18.53
C GLU A 316 -1.07 20.15 -17.07
N PRO A 317 -0.89 21.35 -16.49
CA PRO A 317 -1.36 21.64 -15.14
C PRO A 317 -2.86 21.34 -14.96
N ASN A 318 -3.22 20.60 -13.92
CA ASN A 318 -4.61 20.33 -13.56
C ASN A 318 -4.79 20.25 -12.03
N PHE A 319 -6.02 19.97 -11.57
CA PHE A 319 -6.32 19.90 -10.13
C PHE A 319 -5.52 18.81 -9.38
N GLY A 320 -5.09 17.76 -10.10
CA GLY A 320 -4.26 16.70 -9.52
C GLY A 320 -2.78 17.09 -9.40
N SER A 321 -2.30 17.99 -10.26
CA SER A 321 -0.90 18.40 -10.33
C SER A 321 -0.75 19.76 -11.02
N LYS A 322 -0.42 20.82 -10.26
CA LYS A 322 -0.11 22.16 -10.81
C LYS A 322 1.20 22.20 -11.61
N HIS A 323 2.14 21.29 -11.30
CA HIS A 323 3.46 21.21 -11.93
C HIS A 323 3.80 19.75 -12.27
N PRO A 324 3.11 19.13 -13.24
CA PRO A 324 3.38 17.74 -13.61
C PRO A 324 4.78 17.57 -14.22
N LYS A 325 5.41 16.40 -14.06
CA LYS A 325 6.63 16.05 -14.81
C LYS A 325 6.35 16.15 -16.30
N GLU A 326 7.32 16.62 -17.08
CA GLU A 326 7.20 16.76 -18.54
C GLU A 326 6.03 17.68 -18.98
N GLU A 327 5.70 18.69 -18.16
CA GLU A 327 4.71 19.73 -18.46
C GLU A 327 4.92 20.36 -19.85
N GLY A 328 3.87 20.38 -20.67
CA GLY A 328 3.86 20.94 -22.02
C GLY A 328 4.68 20.14 -23.06
N LYS A 329 5.30 19.02 -22.68
CA LYS A 329 6.13 18.21 -23.60
C LYS A 329 5.35 17.01 -24.13
N LEU A 330 5.48 16.75 -25.43
CA LEU A 330 4.97 15.52 -26.03
C LEU A 330 5.73 14.31 -25.47
N CYS A 331 5.05 13.46 -24.73
CA CYS A 331 5.59 12.26 -24.12
C CYS A 331 5.26 11.02 -24.96
N TYR A 332 6.24 10.13 -25.11
CA TYR A 332 6.06 8.80 -25.71
C TYR A 332 5.98 7.75 -24.59
N GLY A 333 5.12 6.74 -24.72
CA GLY A 333 4.98 5.71 -23.69
C GLY A 333 3.80 4.77 -23.91
N LYS A 334 3.16 4.31 -22.82
CA LYS A 334 2.02 3.37 -22.89
C LYS A 334 0.79 3.89 -22.13
N ASP A 335 -0.38 3.65 -22.69
CA ASP A 335 -1.67 3.80 -22.01
C ASP A 335 -2.07 2.47 -21.39
N LEU A 336 -2.31 2.49 -20.08
CA LEU A 336 -2.68 1.35 -19.25
C LEU A 336 -4.12 1.50 -18.73
N GLY A 337 -4.90 2.46 -19.25
CA GLY A 337 -6.28 2.74 -18.84
C GLY A 337 -7.29 1.62 -19.12
N LYS A 338 -6.87 0.48 -19.67
CA LYS A 338 -7.69 -0.74 -19.85
C LYS A 338 -7.15 -1.93 -19.06
N THR A 339 -6.19 -1.70 -18.16
CA THR A 339 -5.60 -2.76 -17.35
C THR A 339 -6.64 -3.35 -16.42
N GLN A 340 -6.69 -4.69 -16.40
CA GLN A 340 -7.52 -5.41 -15.44
C GLN A 340 -6.91 -5.31 -14.04
N ARG A 341 -7.70 -5.64 -13.01
CA ARG A 341 -7.21 -5.66 -11.63
C ARG A 341 -6.00 -6.58 -11.52
N MET A 342 -4.94 -6.07 -10.91
CA MET A 342 -3.67 -6.77 -10.72
C MET A 342 -3.64 -7.50 -9.38
N ASN A 343 -2.92 -8.62 -9.33
CA ASN A 343 -2.70 -9.45 -8.13
C ASN A 343 -1.23 -9.45 -7.68
N GLU A 344 -0.41 -8.62 -8.31
CA GLU A 344 1.03 -8.54 -8.09
C GLU A 344 1.52 -7.14 -8.41
N VAL A 345 2.70 -6.80 -7.88
CA VAL A 345 3.47 -5.66 -8.37
C VAL A 345 4.31 -6.15 -9.56
N THR A 346 4.35 -5.35 -10.63
CA THR A 346 5.21 -5.62 -11.80
C THR A 346 6.22 -4.51 -12.00
N MET A 347 7.46 -4.89 -12.29
CA MET A 347 8.54 -4.00 -12.72
C MET A 347 8.58 -3.85 -14.24
N ASP A 348 7.74 -4.57 -15.01
CA ASP A 348 7.76 -4.52 -16.47
C ASP A 348 7.62 -3.09 -17.00
N TYR A 349 6.77 -2.27 -16.38
CA TYR A 349 6.56 -0.89 -16.82
C TYR A 349 7.81 -0.02 -16.65
N ILE A 350 8.49 -0.11 -15.50
CA ILE A 350 9.68 0.69 -15.24
C ILE A 350 10.90 0.15 -16.00
N ILE A 351 11.01 -1.17 -16.16
CA ILE A 351 12.04 -1.82 -17.00
C ILE A 351 11.85 -1.42 -18.46
N ASP A 352 10.63 -1.44 -18.98
CA ASP A 352 10.30 -1.02 -20.34
C ASP A 352 10.68 0.45 -20.59
N ALA A 353 10.28 1.34 -19.69
CA ALA A 353 10.64 2.76 -19.77
C ALA A 353 12.16 2.98 -19.67
N TYR A 354 12.86 2.26 -18.78
CA TYR A 354 14.32 2.34 -18.64
C TYR A 354 15.05 1.79 -19.86
N THR A 355 14.54 0.72 -20.46
CA THR A 355 15.14 0.08 -21.65
C THR A 355 15.09 1.01 -22.85
N HIS A 356 13.97 1.71 -23.05
CA HIS A 356 13.74 2.61 -24.18
C HIS A 356 14.02 4.08 -23.85
N THR A 357 14.74 4.38 -22.77
CA THR A 357 15.17 5.74 -22.48
C THR A 357 16.40 6.10 -23.32
N THR A 358 16.40 7.29 -23.91
CA THR A 358 17.52 7.74 -24.76
C THR A 358 18.79 8.04 -23.95
N ASP A 359 18.65 8.49 -22.70
CA ASP A 359 19.76 8.77 -21.78
C ASP A 359 19.51 8.14 -20.40
N LYS A 360 20.05 6.93 -20.22
CA LYS A 360 19.89 6.15 -18.98
C LYS A 360 20.42 6.86 -17.73
N SER A 361 21.40 7.76 -17.88
CA SER A 361 22.01 8.50 -16.75
C SER A 361 21.03 9.47 -16.07
N LYS A 362 19.96 9.87 -16.78
CA LYS A 362 18.94 10.78 -16.29
C LYS A 362 17.63 10.10 -15.93
N PHE A 363 17.53 8.78 -15.98
CA PHE A 363 16.26 8.10 -15.75
C PHE A 363 15.83 8.20 -14.29
N PHE A 364 16.69 7.79 -13.37
CA PHE A 364 16.39 7.72 -11.94
C PHE A 364 16.68 9.05 -11.22
N LEU A 365 15.77 9.43 -10.34
CA LEU A 365 16.03 10.38 -9.26
C LEU A 365 16.44 9.55 -8.03
N THR A 366 17.68 9.05 -8.01
CA THR A 366 18.13 7.96 -7.10
C THR A 366 17.66 8.10 -5.65
N SER A 367 17.84 9.26 -5.01
CA SER A 367 17.34 9.45 -3.63
C SER A 367 15.82 9.31 -3.51
N GLY A 368 15.07 9.83 -4.49
CA GLY A 368 13.62 9.68 -4.57
C GLY A 368 13.21 8.24 -4.85
N PHE A 369 13.89 7.55 -5.76
CA PHE A 369 13.62 6.16 -6.10
C PHE A 369 13.85 5.23 -4.90
N THR A 370 14.99 5.35 -4.22
CA THR A 370 15.29 4.58 -3.01
C THR A 370 14.24 4.80 -1.93
N LYS A 371 13.73 6.02 -1.74
CA LYS A 371 12.67 6.29 -0.75
C LYS A 371 11.34 5.60 -1.09
N HIS A 372 10.96 5.55 -2.37
CA HIS A 372 9.72 4.86 -2.79
C HIS A 372 9.89 3.34 -2.75
N ALA A 373 11.01 2.83 -3.29
CA ALA A 373 11.32 1.40 -3.32
C ALA A 373 11.61 0.84 -1.92
N GLY A 374 12.19 1.65 -1.02
CA GLY A 374 12.61 1.25 0.32
C GLY A 374 13.95 0.52 0.36
N THR A 375 14.65 0.44 -0.77
CA THR A 375 15.96 -0.22 -0.94
C THR A 375 16.68 0.39 -2.13
N GLU A 376 18.02 0.43 -2.08
CA GLU A 376 18.84 0.74 -3.26
C GLU A 376 18.90 -0.41 -4.27
N LYS A 377 18.58 -1.63 -3.84
CA LYS A 377 18.75 -2.85 -4.63
C LYS A 377 17.95 -2.82 -5.93
N LEU A 378 16.72 -2.30 -5.88
CA LEU A 378 15.82 -2.29 -7.04
C LEU A 378 16.41 -1.50 -8.21
N GLN A 379 16.97 -0.31 -7.96
CA GLN A 379 17.60 0.49 -9.03
C GLN A 379 18.76 -0.29 -9.66
N LYS A 380 19.63 -0.86 -8.82
CA LYS A 380 20.81 -1.61 -9.27
C LYS A 380 20.42 -2.83 -10.11
N GLN A 381 19.31 -3.50 -9.78
CA GLN A 381 18.81 -4.65 -10.56
C GLN A 381 18.26 -4.23 -11.92
N ILE A 382 17.50 -3.13 -11.99
CA ILE A 382 16.99 -2.61 -13.27
C ILE A 382 18.17 -2.18 -14.17
N GLU A 383 19.17 -1.49 -13.61
CA GLU A 383 20.38 -1.07 -14.33
C GLU A 383 21.22 -2.25 -14.81
N ALA A 384 21.25 -3.35 -14.04
CA ALA A 384 21.92 -4.60 -14.42
C ALA A 384 21.16 -5.42 -15.48
N GLY A 385 19.93 -5.03 -15.83
CA GLY A 385 19.11 -5.71 -16.82
C GLY A 385 18.40 -6.96 -16.30
N ASN A 386 18.21 -7.08 -14.98
CA ASN A 386 17.42 -8.16 -14.41
C ASN A 386 15.97 -8.08 -14.91
N SER A 387 15.39 -9.25 -15.18
CA SER A 387 13.97 -9.40 -15.51
C SER A 387 13.07 -9.15 -14.29
N ASP A 388 11.79 -8.88 -14.52
CA ASP A 388 10.78 -8.75 -13.46
C ASP A 388 10.76 -9.96 -12.51
N ALA A 389 10.82 -11.17 -13.07
CA ALA A 389 10.86 -12.41 -12.31
C ALA A 389 12.09 -12.52 -11.39
N GLU A 390 13.27 -12.13 -11.86
CA GLU A 390 14.50 -12.15 -11.05
C GLU A 390 14.46 -11.10 -9.94
N ILE A 391 13.91 -9.91 -10.22
CA ILE A 391 13.73 -8.86 -9.22
C ILE A 391 12.77 -9.32 -8.13
N LYS A 392 11.63 -9.90 -8.51
CA LYS A 392 10.61 -10.43 -7.58
C LYS A 392 11.13 -11.56 -6.70
N ALA A 393 11.85 -12.51 -7.30
CA ALA A 393 12.51 -13.58 -6.56
C ALA A 393 13.44 -13.03 -5.46
N SER A 394 13.99 -11.85 -5.66
CA SER A 394 14.96 -11.23 -4.76
C SER A 394 14.37 -10.64 -3.47
N TRP A 395 13.05 -10.40 -3.40
CA TRP A 395 12.34 -9.94 -2.19
C TRP A 395 11.40 -10.99 -1.58
N GLN A 396 11.21 -12.14 -2.24
CA GLN A 396 10.36 -13.22 -1.74
C GLN A 396 10.67 -13.64 -0.29
N PRO A 397 11.94 -13.76 0.15
CA PRO A 397 12.24 -14.08 1.55
C PRO A 397 11.69 -13.06 2.55
N ASP A 398 11.59 -11.79 2.16
CA ASP A 398 11.07 -10.72 3.01
C ASP A 398 9.54 -10.80 3.08
N LEU A 399 8.89 -11.09 1.96
CA LEU A 399 7.45 -11.34 1.91
C LEU A 399 7.05 -12.52 2.79
N ASP A 400 7.81 -13.61 2.76
CA ASP A 400 7.53 -14.81 3.56
C ASP A 400 7.67 -14.53 5.07
N ARG A 401 8.66 -13.71 5.46
CA ARG A 401 8.79 -13.28 6.86
C ARG A 401 7.64 -12.37 7.27
N PHE A 402 7.28 -11.40 6.43
CA PHE A 402 6.18 -10.48 6.71
C PHE A 402 4.83 -11.20 6.78
N LYS A 403 4.55 -12.15 5.88
CA LYS A 403 3.32 -12.97 5.89
C LYS A 403 3.16 -13.75 7.20
N LYS A 404 4.24 -14.23 7.81
CA LYS A 404 4.22 -14.90 9.12
C LYS A 404 3.90 -13.94 10.26
N ILE A 405 4.43 -12.72 10.21
CA ILE A 405 4.17 -11.68 11.22
C ILE A 405 2.71 -11.24 11.13
N ARG A 406 2.26 -10.81 9.94
CA ARG A 406 0.92 -10.24 9.76
C ARG A 406 -0.21 -11.20 10.12
N ALA A 407 0.00 -12.52 9.94
CA ALA A 407 -1.00 -13.55 10.21
C ALA A 407 -1.50 -13.55 11.68
N LYS A 408 -0.72 -13.01 12.62
CA LYS A 408 -1.13 -12.85 14.02
C LYS A 408 -2.17 -11.73 14.22
N TYR A 409 -2.32 -10.84 13.25
CA TYR A 409 -3.01 -9.57 13.37
C TYR A 409 -4.15 -9.38 12.37
N LEU A 410 -4.37 -10.36 11.48
CA LEU A 410 -5.48 -10.30 10.53
C LEU A 410 -6.81 -10.43 11.28
N LEU A 411 -7.78 -9.60 10.90
CA LEU A 411 -9.14 -9.57 11.43
C LEU A 411 -10.13 -10.27 10.50
N TYR A 412 -9.78 -10.50 9.22
CA TYR A 412 -10.72 -10.89 8.15
C TYR A 412 -10.27 -12.06 7.29
#